data_AF-A0A552HIL6-F1
#
_entry.id   AF-A0A552HIL6-F1
#
_cell.length_a   1.000
_cell.length_b   1.000
_cell.length_c   1.000
_cell.angle_alpha   90.00
_cell.angle_beta   90.00
_cell.angle_gamma   90.00
#
_symmetry.space_group_name_H-M   'P 1'
#
loop_
_entity.id
_entity.type
_entity.pdbx_description
1 polymer ?
#
loop_
_entity_poly.entity_id
_entity_poly.type
_entity_poly.pdbx_seq_one_letter_code
_entity_poly.pdbx_strand_id
1 'polypeptide(L)'
;MSFRFGKILIAGVLATLLLVTSCAKAPSQFDQAQQESTARGAAAVVKESTSGGSFNRFFPPSGGGYERVYTQEKKGFAEAKLKQDGKVVAMLAISDISNNPAAANKFQDSQTTIKGFPSVEQGATASAVLVNNRYQVKVLSRDADFTASDRQAWLAKFDLDGLAKLK
;
A
#
# COMPACT_ATOMS: atom_id res chain seq x y z
N MET A 1 -52.64 32.38 -31.88
CA MET A 1 -52.73 31.58 -30.65
C MET A 1 -51.69 30.44 -30.65
N SER A 2 -50.40 30.72 -30.93
CA SER A 2 -49.37 29.66 -31.11
C SER A 2 -48.10 29.81 -30.25
N PHE A 3 -47.91 30.96 -29.58
CA PHE A 3 -46.65 31.25 -28.85
C PHE A 3 -46.62 30.74 -27.40
N ARG A 4 -47.77 30.41 -26.80
CA ARG A 4 -47.88 29.92 -25.41
C ARG A 4 -47.71 28.40 -25.29
N PHE A 5 -48.08 27.65 -26.33
CA PHE A 5 -47.95 26.18 -26.34
C PHE A 5 -46.49 25.72 -26.45
N GLY A 6 -45.65 26.42 -27.22
CA GLY A 6 -44.22 26.11 -27.34
C GLY A 6 -43.47 26.24 -26.01
N LYS A 7 -43.80 27.25 -25.18
CA LYS A 7 -43.16 27.44 -23.86
C LYS A 7 -43.53 26.36 -22.85
N ILE A 8 -44.77 25.86 -22.91
CA ILE A 8 -45.25 24.78 -22.03
C ILE A 8 -44.64 23.44 -22.43
N LEU A 9 -44.52 23.17 -23.74
CA LEU A 9 -43.83 21.98 -24.25
C LEU A 9 -42.34 21.98 -23.90
N ILE A 10 -41.65 23.12 -24.02
CA ILE A 10 -40.24 23.24 -23.63
C ILE A 10 -40.07 23.01 -22.12
N ALA A 11 -40.93 23.59 -21.28
CA ALA A 11 -40.88 23.38 -19.83
C ALA A 11 -41.16 21.92 -19.45
N GLY A 12 -42.08 21.24 -20.15
CA GLY A 12 -42.38 19.82 -19.94
C GLY A 12 -41.22 18.90 -20.33
N VAL A 13 -40.56 19.17 -21.46
CA VAL A 13 -39.38 18.43 -21.92
C VAL A 13 -38.17 18.67 -21.01
N LEU A 14 -37.99 19.91 -20.52
CA LEU A 14 -36.90 20.24 -19.60
C LEU A 14 -37.12 19.58 -18.21
N ALA A 15 -38.36 19.53 -17.74
CA ALA A 15 -38.71 18.86 -16.47
C ALA A 15 -38.54 17.34 -16.56
N THR A 16 -38.84 16.73 -17.71
CA THR A 16 -38.59 15.29 -17.92
C THR A 16 -37.10 14.97 -18.03
N LEU A 17 -36.29 15.81 -18.69
CA LEU A 17 -34.83 15.66 -18.73
C LEU A 17 -34.17 15.77 -17.34
N LEU A 18 -34.69 16.63 -16.46
CA LEU A 18 -34.21 16.78 -15.07
C LEU A 18 -34.58 15.58 -14.17
N LEU A 19 -35.63 14.83 -14.49
CA LEU A 19 -36.05 13.66 -13.71
C LEU A 19 -35.28 12.37 -14.06
N VAL A 20 -34.62 12.30 -15.22
CA VAL A 20 -33.86 11.10 -15.63
C VAL A 20 -32.40 11.11 -15.16
N THR A 21 -31.86 12.25 -14.72
CA THR A 21 -30.45 12.39 -14.32
C THR A 21 -30.18 12.21 -12.83
N SER A 22 -31.23 12.06 -11.99
CA SER A 22 -31.10 12.01 -10.52
C SER A 22 -30.74 10.64 -9.94
N CYS A 23 -30.61 9.60 -10.77
CA CYS A 23 -30.31 8.23 -10.33
C CYS A 23 -29.00 7.66 -10.92
N ALA A 24 -28.01 8.50 -11.24
CA ALA A 24 -26.66 8.01 -11.49
C ALA A 24 -25.95 7.83 -10.13
N LYS A 25 -25.84 6.58 -9.67
CA LYS A 25 -25.04 6.23 -8.49
C LYS A 25 -23.59 6.60 -8.81
N ALA A 26 -23.07 7.64 -8.15
CA ALA A 26 -21.67 8.02 -8.30
C ALA A 26 -20.79 6.80 -7.96
N PRO A 27 -19.76 6.51 -8.77
CA PRO A 27 -18.90 5.38 -8.52
C PRO A 27 -18.29 5.54 -7.13
N SER A 28 -18.41 4.50 -6.32
CA SER A 28 -17.83 4.48 -4.99
C SER A 28 -16.30 4.42 -5.10
N GLN A 29 -15.61 4.94 -4.08
CA GLN A 29 -14.15 4.84 -3.96
C GLN A 29 -13.65 3.37 -4.02
N PHE A 30 -14.56 2.41 -3.81
CA PHE A 30 -14.30 0.98 -3.81
C PHE A 30 -14.62 0.30 -5.13
N ASP A 31 -15.31 0.97 -6.06
CA ASP A 31 -15.77 0.35 -7.32
C ASP A 31 -14.58 -0.07 -8.18
N GLN A 32 -13.51 0.72 -8.18
CA GLN A 32 -12.28 0.39 -8.89
C GLN A 32 -11.58 -0.84 -8.28
N ALA A 33 -11.41 -0.87 -6.96
CA ALA A 33 -10.83 -2.02 -6.27
C ALA A 33 -11.68 -3.30 -6.45
N GLN A 34 -13.02 -3.15 -6.48
CA GLN A 34 -13.94 -4.26 -6.71
C GLN A 34 -13.84 -4.79 -8.15
N GLN A 35 -13.74 -3.92 -9.16
CA GLN A 35 -13.52 -4.32 -10.55
C GLN A 35 -12.19 -5.06 -10.73
N GLU A 36 -11.11 -4.54 -10.14
CA GLU A 36 -9.78 -5.18 -10.20
C GLU A 36 -9.77 -6.54 -9.50
N SER A 37 -10.49 -6.68 -8.37
CA SER A 37 -10.53 -7.91 -7.57
C SER A 37 -11.45 -8.99 -8.14
N THR A 38 -12.46 -8.63 -8.94
CA THR A 38 -13.48 -9.56 -9.48
C THR A 38 -13.26 -9.93 -10.95
N ALA A 39 -12.28 -9.31 -11.62
CA ALA A 39 -11.94 -9.62 -13.00
C ALA A 39 -11.53 -11.10 -13.17
N ARG A 40 -11.94 -11.73 -14.28
CA ARG A 40 -11.61 -13.13 -14.58
C ARG A 40 -10.09 -13.27 -14.76
N GLY A 41 -9.45 -14.01 -13.84
CA GLY A 41 -7.98 -14.12 -13.77
C GLY A 41 -7.32 -13.28 -12.67
N ALA A 42 -8.11 -12.49 -11.92
CA ALA A 42 -7.65 -11.81 -10.71
C ALA A 42 -7.32 -12.85 -9.64
N ALA A 43 -6.03 -13.16 -9.48
CA ALA A 43 -5.54 -13.90 -8.33
C ALA A 43 -5.12 -12.88 -7.25
N ALA A 44 -5.60 -13.06 -6.02
CA ALA A 44 -5.16 -12.25 -4.89
C ALA A 44 -3.63 -12.30 -4.69
N VAL A 45 -2.99 -13.36 -5.19
CA VAL A 45 -1.54 -13.56 -5.19
C VAL A 45 -1.09 -14.15 -6.52
N VAL A 46 -0.16 -13.49 -7.23
CA VAL A 46 0.44 -14.03 -8.46
C VAL A 46 1.30 -15.26 -8.17
N LYS A 47 1.37 -16.19 -9.14
CA LYS A 47 1.99 -17.50 -8.91
C LYS A 47 3.50 -17.38 -8.66
N GLU A 48 4.08 -16.30 -9.15
CA GLU A 48 5.50 -15.93 -9.09
C GLU A 48 5.84 -15.13 -7.82
N SER A 49 4.84 -14.77 -6.99
CA SER A 49 5.10 -14.10 -5.72
C SER A 49 5.98 -14.95 -4.81
N THR A 50 6.98 -14.32 -4.22
CA THR A 50 7.94 -14.95 -3.32
C THR A 50 7.23 -15.50 -2.07
N SER A 51 7.63 -16.69 -1.59
CA SER A 51 7.04 -17.28 -0.38
C SER A 51 7.32 -16.42 0.86
N GLY A 52 6.33 -16.21 1.73
CA GLY A 52 6.44 -15.33 2.90
C GLY A 52 7.65 -15.64 3.78
N GLY A 53 7.82 -16.88 4.22
CA GLY A 53 8.94 -17.25 5.09
C GLY A 53 10.32 -17.14 4.44
N SER A 54 10.39 -17.11 3.10
CA SER A 54 11.67 -16.84 2.42
C SER A 54 12.13 -15.38 2.59
N PHE A 55 11.24 -14.46 2.99
CA PHE A 55 11.62 -13.09 3.31
C PHE A 55 12.36 -12.97 4.64
N ASN A 56 12.24 -13.94 5.55
CA ASN A 56 12.76 -13.85 6.91
C ASN A 56 14.27 -13.57 6.97
N ARG A 57 15.03 -14.11 6.02
CA ARG A 57 16.47 -13.89 5.87
C ARG A 57 16.86 -12.42 5.62
N PHE A 58 15.94 -11.59 5.14
CA PHE A 58 16.20 -10.16 4.86
C PHE A 58 15.81 -9.24 6.01
N PHE A 59 15.08 -9.76 7.00
CA PHE A 59 14.76 -9.00 8.19
C PHE A 59 16.00 -8.83 9.07
N PRO A 60 16.16 -7.66 9.73
CA PRO A 60 17.23 -7.46 10.69
C PRO A 60 17.16 -8.51 11.81
N PRO A 61 18.30 -9.05 12.28
CA PRO A 61 18.32 -10.02 13.36
C PRO A 61 17.87 -9.39 14.68
N SER A 62 17.41 -10.24 15.63
CA SER A 62 17.26 -9.82 17.03
C SER A 62 18.63 -9.47 17.62
N GLY A 63 18.67 -8.51 18.56
CA GLY A 63 19.89 -8.06 19.21
C GLY A 63 19.82 -6.61 19.70
N GLY A 64 20.80 -6.19 20.50
CA GLY A 64 20.91 -4.81 20.97
C GLY A 64 19.70 -4.34 21.80
N GLY A 65 19.10 -5.22 22.60
CA GLY A 65 17.89 -4.93 23.39
C GLY A 65 16.57 -5.11 22.62
N TYR A 66 16.63 -5.48 21.33
CA TYR A 66 15.46 -5.71 20.51
C TYR A 66 15.21 -7.19 20.21
N GLU A 67 13.95 -7.57 20.28
CA GLU A 67 13.44 -8.88 19.89
C GLU A 67 12.58 -8.74 18.63
N ARG A 68 12.82 -9.58 17.62
CA ARG A 68 11.97 -9.68 16.43
C ARG A 68 11.14 -10.96 16.50
N VAL A 69 9.82 -10.82 16.40
CA VAL A 69 8.87 -11.95 16.43
C VAL A 69 8.01 -11.94 15.17
N TYR A 70 8.12 -12.95 14.32
CA TYR A 70 7.27 -13.09 13.12
C TYR A 70 5.81 -13.31 13.52
N THR A 71 4.90 -12.60 12.87
CA THR A 71 3.46 -12.67 13.16
C THR A 71 2.62 -13.07 11.96
N GLN A 72 3.10 -12.81 10.74
CA GLN A 72 2.41 -13.20 9.52
C GLN A 72 3.43 -13.59 8.46
N GLU A 73 3.23 -14.75 7.86
CA GLU A 73 4.02 -15.22 6.72
C GLU A 73 3.05 -15.82 5.71
N LYS A 74 2.89 -15.13 4.58
CA LYS A 74 2.05 -15.58 3.47
C LYS A 74 2.74 -15.27 2.16
N LYS A 75 2.30 -15.87 1.07
CA LYS A 75 2.90 -15.62 -0.23
C LYS A 75 2.83 -14.13 -0.57
N GLY A 76 3.97 -13.55 -0.93
CA GLY A 76 4.17 -12.13 -1.19
C GLY A 76 4.23 -11.23 0.04
N PHE A 77 4.22 -11.77 1.26
CA PHE A 77 4.24 -10.93 2.47
C PHE A 77 4.83 -11.62 3.70
N ALA A 78 5.69 -10.90 4.42
CA ALA A 78 6.11 -11.26 5.76
C ALA A 78 6.03 -10.04 6.68
N GLU A 79 5.64 -10.27 7.93
CA GLU A 79 5.57 -9.25 8.96
C GLU A 79 6.09 -9.77 10.29
N ALA A 80 6.84 -8.93 11.00
CA ALA A 80 7.34 -9.20 12.33
C ALA A 80 7.07 -8.02 13.27
N LYS A 81 6.75 -8.33 14.52
CA LYS A 81 6.82 -7.37 15.62
C LYS A 81 8.28 -7.11 15.96
N LEU A 82 8.61 -5.84 16.15
CA LEU A 82 9.82 -5.41 16.82
C LEU A 82 9.47 -5.03 18.25
N LYS A 83 10.10 -5.71 19.20
CA LYS A 83 9.90 -5.50 20.63
C LYS A 83 11.17 -4.96 21.25
N GLN A 84 11.01 -4.06 22.21
CA GLN A 84 12.06 -3.55 23.08
C GLN A 84 11.53 -3.64 24.50
N ASP A 85 12.29 -4.24 25.41
CA ASP A 85 11.89 -4.42 26.82
C ASP A 85 10.49 -5.06 26.97
N GLY A 86 10.18 -6.03 26.11
CA GLY A 86 8.88 -6.73 26.08
C GLY A 86 7.72 -5.96 25.43
N LYS A 87 7.84 -4.65 25.20
CA LYS A 87 6.85 -3.80 24.53
C LYS A 87 7.02 -3.85 23.01
N VAL A 88 5.93 -3.92 22.26
CA VAL A 88 5.98 -3.81 20.79
C VAL A 88 6.16 -2.33 20.42
N VAL A 89 7.31 -1.99 19.84
CA VAL A 89 7.64 -0.60 19.46
C VAL A 89 7.40 -0.32 17.99
N ALA A 90 7.50 -1.35 17.14
CA ALA A 90 7.22 -1.24 15.71
C ALA A 90 6.74 -2.56 15.09
N MET A 91 6.22 -2.47 13.87
CA MET A 91 6.04 -3.59 12.95
C MET A 91 7.01 -3.43 11.78
N LEU A 92 7.65 -4.53 11.43
CA LEU A 92 8.57 -4.69 10.32
C LEU A 92 7.85 -5.51 9.25
N ALA A 93 7.86 -5.06 7.99
CA ALA A 93 7.18 -5.79 6.92
C ALA A 93 7.97 -5.77 5.61
N ILE A 94 7.90 -6.88 4.87
CA ILE A 94 8.33 -6.98 3.47
C ILE A 94 7.13 -7.44 2.65
N SER A 95 6.79 -6.68 1.61
CA SER A 95 5.68 -6.98 0.69
C SER A 95 6.19 -7.06 -0.74
N ASP A 96 5.87 -8.15 -1.43
CA ASP A 96 5.98 -8.25 -2.89
C ASP A 96 4.77 -7.55 -3.52
N ILE A 97 5.01 -6.45 -4.22
CA ILE A 97 3.95 -5.65 -4.85
C ILE A 97 3.68 -6.07 -6.29
N SER A 98 4.18 -7.23 -6.76
CA SER A 98 3.87 -7.73 -8.11
C SER A 98 2.38 -7.89 -8.40
N ASN A 99 1.54 -8.14 -7.38
CA ASN A 99 0.08 -8.19 -7.51
C ASN A 99 -0.61 -6.80 -7.43
N ASN A 100 0.12 -5.75 -7.05
CA ASN A 100 -0.33 -4.36 -7.05
C ASN A 100 0.82 -3.41 -7.45
N PRO A 101 1.23 -3.40 -8.74
CA PRO A 101 2.36 -2.59 -9.19
C PRO A 101 2.16 -1.08 -8.98
N ALA A 102 0.91 -0.61 -8.95
CA ALA A 102 0.57 0.79 -8.67
C ALA A 102 1.04 1.25 -7.27
N ALA A 103 1.33 0.33 -6.35
CA ALA A 103 1.95 0.67 -5.07
C ALA A 103 3.33 1.32 -5.22
N ALA A 104 4.04 1.07 -6.33
CA ALA A 104 5.30 1.72 -6.67
C ALA A 104 5.12 3.23 -6.94
N ASN A 105 3.93 3.67 -7.36
CA ASN A 105 3.67 5.08 -7.67
C ASN A 105 3.90 6.00 -6.47
N LYS A 106 3.72 5.49 -5.25
CA LYS A 106 3.98 6.20 -4.00
C LYS A 106 5.45 6.63 -3.82
N PHE A 107 6.36 6.09 -4.63
CA PHE A 107 7.80 6.35 -4.56
C PHE A 107 8.33 7.18 -5.73
N GLN A 108 7.49 7.53 -6.72
CA GLN A 108 7.94 8.23 -7.93
C GLN A 108 8.54 9.61 -7.62
N ASP A 109 7.93 10.34 -6.67
CA ASP A 109 8.39 11.66 -6.24
C ASP A 109 9.31 11.60 -5.01
N SER A 110 9.88 10.42 -4.72
CA SER A 110 10.78 10.24 -3.59
C SER A 110 12.03 11.11 -3.75
N GLN A 111 12.27 11.98 -2.77
CA GLN A 111 13.47 12.84 -2.72
C GLN A 111 14.56 12.28 -1.79
N THR A 112 14.30 11.16 -1.13
CA THR A 112 15.20 10.56 -0.14
C THR A 112 15.46 9.10 -0.49
N THR A 113 16.65 8.62 -0.13
CA THR A 113 17.01 7.21 -0.34
C THR A 113 17.54 6.58 0.94
N ILE A 114 17.35 5.28 1.06
CA ILE A 114 17.94 4.45 2.10
C ILE A 114 18.70 3.33 1.40
N LYS A 115 20.03 3.29 1.61
CA LYS A 115 20.95 2.39 0.87
C LYS A 115 20.78 2.47 -0.65
N GLY A 116 20.54 3.67 -1.19
CA GLY A 116 20.37 3.88 -2.64
C GLY A 116 19.00 3.52 -3.21
N PHE A 117 18.07 3.02 -2.39
CA PHE A 117 16.69 2.73 -2.81
C PHE A 117 15.75 3.88 -2.41
N PRO A 118 14.78 4.26 -3.26
CA PRO A 118 13.84 5.35 -2.96
C PRO A 118 13.02 5.05 -1.70
N SER A 119 12.88 6.06 -0.85
CA SER A 119 12.17 5.97 0.43
C SER A 119 11.12 7.05 0.57
N VAL A 120 10.01 6.73 1.24
CA VAL A 120 8.93 7.70 1.52
C VAL A 120 8.34 7.47 2.90
N GLU A 121 7.81 8.52 3.49
CA GLU A 121 6.91 8.43 4.62
C GLU A 121 5.49 8.10 4.12
N GLN A 122 4.78 7.22 4.81
CA GLN A 122 3.41 6.81 4.51
C GLN A 122 2.51 7.13 5.70
N GLY A 123 1.93 8.33 5.67
CA GLY A 123 1.24 8.90 6.84
C GLY A 123 2.21 9.28 7.95
N ALA A 124 1.72 9.45 9.18
CA ALA A 124 2.53 9.94 10.31
C ALA A 124 3.42 8.85 10.95
N THR A 125 3.05 7.57 10.80
CA THR A 125 3.61 6.49 11.62
C THR A 125 4.42 5.46 10.84
N ALA A 126 4.51 5.55 9.51
CA ALA A 126 5.22 4.57 8.70
C ALA A 126 6.24 5.21 7.75
N SER A 127 7.36 4.52 7.58
CA SER A 127 8.37 4.80 6.55
C SER A 127 8.53 3.55 5.70
N ALA A 128 8.75 3.71 4.40
CA ALA A 128 8.91 2.60 3.48
C ALA A 128 10.03 2.84 2.47
N VAL A 129 10.60 1.76 1.96
CA VAL A 129 11.59 1.72 0.88
C VAL A 129 11.08 0.81 -0.23
N LEU A 130 11.25 1.23 -1.49
CA LEU A 130 10.96 0.41 -2.66
C LEU A 130 12.26 -0.15 -3.24
N VAL A 131 12.38 -1.47 -3.20
CA VAL A 131 13.55 -2.23 -3.67
C VAL A 131 13.22 -2.88 -5.01
N ASN A 132 14.07 -2.64 -6.01
CA ASN A 132 13.99 -3.21 -7.36
C ASN A 132 12.59 -3.10 -8.02
N ASN A 133 11.88 -2.00 -7.77
CA ASN A 133 10.52 -1.75 -8.26
C ASN A 133 9.49 -2.86 -7.96
N ARG A 134 9.76 -3.71 -6.95
CA ARG A 134 8.95 -4.91 -6.66
C ARG A 134 8.72 -5.16 -5.18
N TYR A 135 9.70 -4.88 -4.33
CA TYR A 135 9.58 -5.20 -2.92
C TYR A 135 9.46 -3.92 -2.09
N GLN A 136 8.36 -3.76 -1.37
CA GLN A 136 8.20 -2.71 -0.39
C GLN A 136 8.67 -3.23 0.98
N VAL A 137 9.70 -2.60 1.53
CA VAL A 137 10.11 -2.79 2.93
C VAL A 137 9.54 -1.65 3.75
N LYS A 138 8.84 -1.96 4.84
CA LYS A 138 8.13 -0.95 5.63
C LYS A 138 8.37 -1.15 7.11
N VAL A 139 8.52 -0.03 7.82
CA VAL A 139 8.55 0.01 9.29
C VAL A 139 7.41 0.91 9.74
N LEU A 140 6.55 0.39 10.61
CA LEU A 140 5.37 1.07 11.16
C LEU A 140 5.53 1.18 12.68
N SER A 141 5.48 2.41 13.18
CA SER A 141 5.59 2.70 14.62
C SER A 141 4.35 2.19 15.35
N ARG A 142 4.55 1.54 16.50
CA ARG A 142 3.50 1.16 17.45
C ARG A 142 3.63 1.91 18.78
N ASP A 143 4.77 2.55 18.97
CA ASP A 143 5.07 3.46 20.06
C ASP A 143 5.19 4.90 19.53
N ALA A 144 4.76 5.88 20.32
CA ALA A 144 4.89 7.29 19.97
C ALA A 144 6.35 7.77 20.04
N ASP A 145 7.16 7.13 20.90
CA ASP A 145 8.59 7.42 21.03
C ASP A 145 9.41 6.79 19.90
N PHE A 146 8.80 5.93 19.07
CA PHE A 146 9.45 5.35 17.90
C PHE A 146 9.27 6.29 16.69
N THR A 147 10.27 7.14 16.47
CA THR A 147 10.20 8.29 15.57
C THR A 147 10.45 7.92 14.11
N ALA A 148 10.30 8.89 13.20
CA ALA A 148 10.68 8.73 11.79
C ALA A 148 12.17 8.36 11.62
N SER A 149 13.05 8.94 12.44
CA SER A 149 14.49 8.61 12.42
C SER A 149 14.72 7.14 12.79
N ASP A 150 14.03 6.63 13.80
CA ASP A 150 14.12 5.23 14.20
C ASP A 150 13.64 4.30 13.09
N ARG A 151 12.52 4.64 12.43
CA ARG A 151 12.02 3.88 11.28
C ARG A 151 13.04 3.83 10.14
N GLN A 152 13.65 4.96 9.80
CA GLN A 152 14.68 5.03 8.75
C GLN A 152 15.93 4.24 9.12
N ALA A 153 16.38 4.33 10.38
CA ALA A 153 17.48 3.53 10.90
C ALA A 153 17.17 2.03 10.83
N TRP A 154 15.95 1.62 11.16
CA TRP A 154 15.53 0.23 11.06
C TRP A 154 15.39 -0.25 9.62
N LEU A 155 14.87 0.57 8.70
CA LEU A 155 14.85 0.28 7.26
C LEU A 155 16.26 0.00 6.73
N ALA A 156 17.26 0.78 7.17
CA ALA A 156 18.64 0.56 6.81
C ALA A 156 19.22 -0.76 7.35
N LYS A 157 18.64 -1.37 8.40
CA LYS A 157 19.11 -2.66 8.94
C LYS A 157 18.65 -3.87 8.15
N PHE A 158 17.65 -3.73 7.26
CA PHE A 158 17.26 -4.81 6.36
C PHE A 158 18.38 -5.10 5.34
N ASP A 159 18.42 -6.34 4.86
CA ASP A 159 19.25 -6.74 3.73
C ASP A 159 18.55 -6.36 2.41
N LEU A 160 18.59 -5.06 2.10
CA LEU A 160 17.97 -4.50 0.90
C LEU A 160 18.68 -4.96 -0.38
N ASP A 161 19.99 -5.17 -0.34
CA ASP A 161 20.77 -5.64 -1.49
C ASP A 161 20.49 -7.12 -1.79
N GLY A 162 20.35 -7.94 -0.76
CA GLY A 162 19.90 -9.33 -0.90
C GLY A 162 18.48 -9.41 -1.48
N LEU A 163 17.59 -8.52 -1.03
CA LEU A 163 16.23 -8.43 -1.54
C LEU A 163 16.20 -7.99 -3.01
N ALA A 164 17.07 -7.04 -3.40
CA ALA A 164 17.21 -6.58 -4.79
C ALA A 164 17.67 -7.67 -5.76
N LYS A 165 18.36 -8.71 -5.26
CA LYS A 165 18.85 -9.85 -6.04
C LYS A 165 17.80 -10.95 -6.25
N LEU A 166 16.62 -10.84 -5.63
CA LEU A 166 15.52 -11.77 -5.88
C LEU A 166 14.93 -11.54 -7.27
N LYS A 167 14.75 -12.63 -8.02
CA LYS A 167 14.16 -12.63 -9.37
C LYS A 167 12.64 -12.59 -9.33
#